data_AF-A0A4Y4CQJ7-F1
#
_entry.id   AF-A0A4Y4CQJ7-F1
#
_cell.length_a   1.000
_cell.length_b   1.000
_cell.length_c   1.000
_cell.angle_alpha   90.00
_cell.angle_beta   90.00
_cell.angle_gamma   90.00
#
_symmetry.space_group_name_H-M   'P 1'
#
loop_
_entity.id
_entity.type
_entity.pdbx_description
1 polymer ?
#
loop_
_entity_poly.entity_id
_entity_poly.type
_entity_poly.pdbx_seq_one_letter_code
_entity_poly.pdbx_strand_id
1 'polypeptide(L)'
;MLQTGPCVARFFFLRSVAAMALKSTIFRATLNVSDLDRGYFAEHALTLARHPSETDERMMVRILAFALHGDERLQFGRGISTDDEPALWLKDDAGQIVRWIEVGLPDERLLRRACGKADEVIVLAYGGRAVDVWWQKDAATLSRLPKLRVLALAQEDSRALAGLAERNMELSCTVQDGQIWFSSGDTTLSIMLRSVFPV
;
A
#
# COMPACT_ATOMS: atom_id res chain seq x y z
N MET A 1 -11.90 -31.07 -66.62
CA MET A 1 -11.42 -29.67 -66.50
C MET A 1 -12.01 -29.13 -65.20
N LEU A 2 -11.32 -29.34 -64.07
CA LEU A 2 -11.75 -28.92 -62.74
C LEU A 2 -11.10 -27.56 -62.45
N GLN A 3 -11.88 -26.48 -62.45
CA GLN A 3 -11.43 -25.16 -62.03
C GLN A 3 -11.67 -24.99 -60.53
N THR A 4 -10.57 -24.78 -59.81
CA THR A 4 -10.48 -24.34 -58.41
C THR A 4 -10.73 -22.83 -58.33
N GLY A 5 -11.72 -22.42 -57.53
CA GLY A 5 -11.92 -21.01 -57.16
C GLY A 5 -11.49 -20.77 -55.69
N PRO A 6 -10.77 -19.69 -55.36
CA PRO A 6 -10.25 -19.48 -54.01
C PRO A 6 -11.30 -18.87 -53.08
N CYS A 7 -11.32 -19.37 -51.84
CA CYS A 7 -12.14 -18.91 -50.74
C CYS A 7 -11.63 -17.56 -50.23
N VAL A 8 -12.48 -16.52 -50.23
CA VAL A 8 -12.14 -15.16 -49.79
C VAL A 8 -12.18 -15.10 -48.27
N ALA A 9 -11.01 -15.03 -47.62
CA ALA A 9 -10.90 -14.82 -46.18
C ALA A 9 -11.17 -13.35 -45.82
N ARG A 10 -12.33 -13.09 -45.19
CA ARG A 10 -12.64 -11.81 -44.53
C ARG A 10 -11.76 -11.67 -43.28
N PHE A 11 -10.68 -10.89 -43.37
CA PHE A 11 -9.96 -10.40 -42.20
C PHE A 11 -10.83 -9.34 -41.49
N PHE A 12 -11.43 -9.72 -40.37
CA PHE A 12 -11.95 -8.75 -39.40
C PHE A 12 -10.76 -8.04 -38.75
N PHE A 13 -10.49 -6.81 -39.18
CA PHE A 13 -9.56 -5.92 -38.49
C PHE A 13 -10.23 -5.44 -37.19
N LEU A 14 -10.03 -6.18 -36.09
CA LEU A 14 -10.25 -5.61 -34.77
C LEU A 14 -9.18 -4.53 -34.56
N ARG A 15 -9.61 -3.26 -34.68
CA ARG A 15 -8.86 -2.12 -34.17
C ARG A 15 -8.54 -2.37 -32.69
N SER A 16 -7.30 -2.74 -32.41
CA SER A 16 -6.74 -2.67 -31.07
C SER A 16 -6.73 -1.20 -30.66
N VAL A 17 -7.67 -0.81 -29.80
CA VAL A 17 -7.53 0.41 -29.02
C VAL A 17 -6.38 0.12 -28.05
N ALA A 18 -5.19 0.59 -28.39
CA ALA A 18 -4.09 0.63 -27.43
C ALA A 18 -4.58 1.41 -26.22
N ALA A 19 -4.80 0.71 -25.10
CA ALA A 19 -4.97 1.36 -23.81
C ALA A 19 -3.72 2.23 -23.60
N MET A 20 -3.89 3.55 -23.59
CA MET A 20 -2.83 4.48 -23.22
C MET A 20 -2.39 4.12 -21.80
N ALA A 21 -1.25 3.43 -21.67
CA ALA A 21 -0.58 3.22 -20.40
C ALA A 21 -0.10 4.60 -19.91
N LEU A 22 -0.96 5.28 -19.15
CA LEU A 22 -0.60 6.53 -18.48
C LEU A 22 0.66 6.28 -17.63
N LYS A 23 1.69 7.10 -17.84
CA LYS A 23 2.98 6.95 -17.14
C LYS A 23 2.79 7.23 -15.65
N SER A 24 3.46 6.46 -14.80
CA SER A 24 3.52 6.73 -13.36
C SER A 24 4.12 8.10 -13.09
N THR A 25 3.62 8.79 -12.07
CA THR A 25 4.14 10.10 -11.66
C THR A 25 5.09 9.93 -10.48
N ILE A 26 6.30 10.49 -10.56
CA ILE A 26 7.36 10.24 -9.55
C ILE A 26 7.30 11.27 -8.42
N PHE A 27 6.97 10.85 -7.20
CA PHE A 27 7.00 11.69 -5.99
C PHE A 27 8.30 11.47 -5.23
N ARG A 28 8.79 12.50 -4.53
CA ARG A 28 9.95 12.41 -3.65
C ARG A 28 9.56 12.87 -2.26
N ALA A 29 10.08 12.20 -1.24
CA ALA A 29 9.93 12.62 0.14
C ALA A 29 11.23 12.44 0.91
N THR A 30 11.63 13.44 1.69
CA THR A 30 12.56 13.23 2.80
C THR A 30 11.71 12.97 4.03
N LEU A 31 11.82 11.78 4.63
CA LEU A 31 11.04 11.36 5.79
C LEU A 31 11.95 11.20 7.01
N ASN A 32 11.74 12.02 8.02
CA ASN A 32 12.38 11.89 9.33
C ASN A 32 11.48 11.07 10.26
N VAL A 33 11.96 9.92 10.73
CA VAL A 33 11.24 9.05 11.67
C VAL A 33 11.88 9.15 13.05
N SER A 34 11.07 9.44 14.06
CA SER A 34 11.42 9.42 15.48
C SER A 34 10.42 8.52 16.23
N ASP A 35 10.69 7.23 16.24
CA ASP A 35 9.85 6.22 16.87
C ASP A 35 10.42 5.88 18.26
N LEU A 36 9.87 6.54 19.29
CA LEU A 36 10.30 6.40 20.68
C LEU A 36 9.94 5.02 21.24
N ASP A 37 8.84 4.43 20.75
CA ASP A 37 8.33 3.14 21.20
C ASP A 37 9.29 2.01 20.83
N ARG A 38 9.89 2.08 19.63
CA ARG A 38 10.87 1.11 19.13
C ARG A 38 12.32 1.55 19.30
N GLY A 39 12.57 2.80 19.71
CA GLY A 39 13.90 3.40 19.73
C GLY A 39 14.51 3.55 18.33
N TYR A 40 13.69 3.80 17.31
CA TYR A 40 14.11 3.89 15.91
C TYR A 40 14.14 5.36 15.44
N PHE A 41 15.33 5.82 15.04
CA PHE A 41 15.55 7.19 14.58
C PHE A 41 16.31 7.15 13.26
N ALA A 42 15.68 7.62 12.19
CA ALA A 42 16.27 7.59 10.86
C ALA A 42 15.69 8.66 9.94
N GLU A 43 16.52 9.11 9.00
CA GLU A 43 16.09 9.89 7.84
C GLU A 43 16.07 8.98 6.61
N HIS A 44 15.00 9.06 5.81
CA HIS A 44 14.83 8.29 4.59
C HIS A 44 14.55 9.19 3.40
N ALA A 45 15.37 9.07 2.36
CA ALA A 45 15.10 9.66 1.05
C ALA A 45 14.25 8.69 0.19
N LEU A 46 12.96 8.95 0.10
CA LEU A 46 11.99 8.12 -0.60
C LEU A 46 11.74 8.62 -2.02
N THR A 47 11.68 7.68 -2.98
CA THR A 47 11.23 7.94 -4.35
C THR A 47 10.06 7.01 -4.67
N LEU A 48 8.87 7.57 -4.89
CA LEU A 48 7.64 6.82 -5.09
C LEU A 48 7.16 6.96 -6.54
N ALA A 49 6.92 5.84 -7.21
CA ALA A 49 6.22 5.83 -8.49
C ALA A 49 4.71 5.68 -8.25
N ARG A 50 3.95 6.76 -8.39
CA ARG A 50 2.48 6.75 -8.24
C ARG A 50 1.82 6.29 -9.53
N HIS A 51 1.10 5.17 -9.47
CA HIS A 51 0.30 4.69 -10.61
C HIS A 51 -0.84 5.68 -10.91
N PRO A 52 -1.30 5.85 -12.16
CA PRO A 52 -2.43 6.72 -12.50
C PRO A 52 -3.72 6.44 -11.73
N SER A 53 -3.95 5.18 -11.35
CA SER A 53 -5.08 4.75 -10.50
C SER A 53 -4.81 4.87 -9.01
N GLU A 54 -3.60 5.22 -8.60
CA GLU A 54 -3.24 5.45 -7.19
C GLU A 54 -3.53 6.92 -6.81
N THR A 55 -4.31 7.10 -5.75
CA THR A 55 -4.68 8.41 -5.21
C THR A 55 -3.58 8.95 -4.28
N ASP A 56 -3.60 10.26 -4.03
CA ASP A 56 -2.74 10.89 -3.02
C ASP A 56 -2.98 10.31 -1.63
N GLU A 57 -4.24 10.04 -1.28
CA GLU A 57 -4.59 9.35 -0.04
C GLU A 57 -3.88 8.00 0.08
N ARG A 58 -3.97 7.13 -0.94
CA ARG A 58 -3.29 5.82 -0.91
C ARG A 58 -1.78 5.97 -0.81
N MET A 59 -1.19 6.88 -1.59
CA MET A 59 0.26 7.13 -1.57
C MET A 59 0.73 7.58 -0.18
N MET A 60 0.03 8.53 0.44
CA MET A 60 0.39 9.04 1.76
C MET A 60 0.19 7.99 2.87
N VAL A 61 -0.83 7.14 2.76
CA VAL A 61 -1.00 6.00 3.67
C VAL A 61 0.16 4.99 3.51
N ARG A 62 0.74 4.81 2.32
CA ARG A 62 1.95 3.99 2.14
C ARG A 62 3.17 4.62 2.80
N ILE A 63 3.32 5.94 2.75
CA ILE A 63 4.42 6.64 3.43
C ILE A 63 4.25 6.54 4.94
N LEU A 64 3.03 6.70 5.46
CA LEU A 64 2.74 6.43 6.87
C LEU A 64 3.11 4.99 7.25
N ALA A 65 2.68 4.00 6.46
CA ALA A 65 3.03 2.60 6.69
C ALA A 65 4.55 2.36 6.66
N PHE A 66 5.29 3.06 5.80
CA PHE A 66 6.76 3.04 5.82
C PHE A 66 7.29 3.55 7.18
N ALA A 67 6.82 4.72 7.62
CA ALA A 67 7.27 5.34 8.86
C ALA A 67 7.04 4.45 10.09
N LEU A 68 5.85 3.86 10.21
CA LEU A 68 5.46 2.99 11.34
C LEU A 68 6.22 1.66 11.39
N HIS A 69 6.78 1.24 10.26
CA HIS A 69 7.52 -0.01 10.14
C HIS A 69 8.97 0.23 9.74
N GLY A 70 9.48 1.44 10.02
CA GLY A 70 10.79 1.94 9.58
C GLY A 70 11.88 0.89 9.76
N ASP A 71 12.54 0.59 8.64
CA ASP A 71 13.68 -0.30 8.48
C ASP A 71 14.41 0.12 7.20
N GLU A 72 15.74 0.07 7.19
CA GLU A 72 16.59 0.46 6.06
C GLU A 72 16.32 -0.37 4.80
N ARG A 73 15.90 -1.63 4.99
CA ARG A 73 15.62 -2.59 3.93
C ARG A 73 14.14 -2.63 3.54
N LEU A 74 13.29 -1.82 4.19
CA LEU A 74 11.88 -1.71 3.80
C LEU A 74 11.78 -1.05 2.41
N GLN A 75 11.04 -1.67 1.51
CA GLN A 75 10.92 -1.21 0.12
C GLN A 75 9.47 -1.07 -0.30
N PHE A 76 9.18 -0.05 -1.10
CA PHE A 76 7.90 0.10 -1.79
C PHE A 76 7.77 -0.95 -2.89
N GLY A 77 6.71 -1.75 -2.84
CA GLY A 77 6.33 -2.62 -3.95
C GLY A 77 5.46 -1.89 -4.97
N ARG A 78 5.10 -2.60 -6.05
CA ARG A 78 4.26 -2.06 -7.13
C ARG A 78 2.76 -2.03 -6.81
N GLY A 79 2.34 -2.65 -5.71
CA GLY A 79 1.00 -2.55 -5.11
C GLY A 79 -0.13 -2.67 -6.14
N ILE A 80 -0.95 -1.62 -6.28
CA ILE A 80 -2.11 -1.60 -7.20
C ILE A 80 -1.79 -1.92 -8.67
N SER A 81 -0.51 -1.90 -9.07
CA SER A 81 -0.10 -2.22 -10.45
C SER A 81 0.06 -3.72 -10.71
N THR A 82 0.10 -4.57 -9.66
CA THR A 82 0.28 -6.02 -9.78
C THR A 82 -0.21 -6.72 -8.52
N ASP A 83 -0.90 -7.84 -8.69
CA ASP A 83 -1.35 -8.62 -7.55
C ASP A 83 -0.18 -9.32 -6.82
N ASP A 84 1.01 -9.40 -7.40
CA ASP A 84 2.12 -10.19 -6.85
C ASP A 84 3.06 -9.42 -5.92
N GLU A 85 2.93 -8.10 -5.83
CA GLU A 85 3.75 -7.27 -4.95
C GLU A 85 2.90 -6.46 -3.98
N PRO A 86 3.32 -6.37 -2.71
CA PRO A 86 2.62 -5.56 -1.73
C PRO A 86 2.72 -4.07 -2.00
N ALA A 87 2.02 -3.29 -1.18
CA ALA A 87 2.31 -1.87 -1.06
C ALA A 87 3.75 -1.62 -0.56
N LEU A 88 4.19 -2.39 0.45
CA LEU A 88 5.57 -2.43 0.95
C LEU A 88 5.98 -3.84 1.40
N TRP A 89 7.27 -4.15 1.35
CA TRP A 89 7.81 -5.36 1.95
C TRP A 89 9.16 -5.14 2.62
N LEU A 90 9.45 -5.97 3.61
CA LEU A 90 10.78 -6.15 4.16
C LEU A 90 11.25 -7.56 3.79
N LYS A 91 12.44 -7.66 3.19
CA LYS A 91 13.09 -8.93 2.90
C LYS A 91 14.38 -9.04 3.70
N ASP A 92 14.71 -10.25 4.10
CA ASP A 92 16.03 -10.54 4.66
C ASP A 92 17.08 -10.71 3.55
N ASP A 93 18.31 -11.00 3.97
CA ASP A 93 19.47 -11.13 3.06
C ASP A 93 19.38 -12.39 2.19
N ALA A 94 18.55 -13.36 2.57
CA ALA A 94 18.23 -14.56 1.78
C ALA A 94 17.07 -14.31 0.79
N GLY A 95 16.45 -13.13 0.82
CA GLY A 95 15.32 -12.75 -0.01
C GLY A 95 13.96 -13.26 0.50
N GLN A 96 13.90 -13.87 1.69
CA GLN A 96 12.66 -14.26 2.34
C GLN A 96 11.90 -13.01 2.76
N ILE A 97 10.58 -13.01 2.55
CA ILE A 97 9.72 -11.89 2.95
C ILE A 97 9.49 -11.98 4.45
N VAL A 98 10.09 -11.07 5.20
CA VAL A 98 9.90 -10.95 6.65
C VAL A 98 8.56 -10.26 6.91
N ARG A 99 8.30 -9.15 6.21
CA ARG A 99 7.06 -8.38 6.38
C ARG A 99 6.43 -8.07 5.03
N TRP A 100 5.12 -8.31 4.93
CA TRP A 100 4.27 -7.93 3.82
C TRP A 100 3.27 -6.89 4.29
N ILE A 101 3.30 -5.69 3.73
CA ILE A 101 2.44 -4.58 4.17
C ILE A 101 1.51 -4.18 3.03
N GLU A 102 0.21 -4.20 3.31
CA GLU A 102 -0.84 -3.69 2.44
C GLU A 102 -1.48 -2.42 3.00
N VAL A 103 -2.04 -1.64 2.08
CA VAL A 103 -2.88 -0.47 2.42
C VAL A 103 -4.22 -0.57 1.73
N GLY A 104 -5.28 -0.14 2.41
CA GLY A 104 -6.65 -0.18 1.90
C GLY A 104 -7.40 -1.45 2.30
N LEU A 105 -8.23 -1.96 1.39
CA LEU A 105 -9.16 -3.07 1.65
C LEU A 105 -8.85 -4.28 0.74
N PRO A 106 -7.73 -4.98 0.95
CA PRO A 106 -7.32 -6.11 0.11
C PRO A 106 -8.29 -7.29 0.24
N ASP A 107 -8.47 -8.07 -0.83
CA ASP A 107 -9.35 -9.24 -0.76
C ASP A 107 -8.76 -10.40 0.08
N GLU A 108 -9.63 -11.33 0.48
CA GLU A 108 -9.24 -12.51 1.27
C GLU A 108 -8.15 -13.34 0.58
N ARG A 109 -8.23 -13.49 -0.75
CA ARG A 109 -7.31 -14.32 -1.53
C ARG A 109 -5.89 -13.77 -1.48
N LEU A 110 -5.75 -12.46 -1.60
CA LEU A 110 -4.47 -11.76 -1.49
C LEU A 110 -3.87 -11.97 -0.10
N LEU A 111 -4.65 -11.74 0.96
CA LEU A 111 -4.16 -11.88 2.34
C LEU A 111 -3.74 -13.30 2.70
N ARG A 112 -4.48 -14.31 2.24
CA ARG A 112 -4.07 -15.72 2.41
C ARG A 112 -2.74 -16.02 1.71
N ARG A 113 -2.59 -15.55 0.47
CA ARG A 113 -1.34 -15.72 -0.29
C ARG A 113 -0.18 -15.01 0.38
N ALA A 114 -0.39 -13.79 0.87
CA ALA A 114 0.62 -13.03 1.62
C ALA A 114 1.06 -13.78 2.88
N CYS A 115 0.11 -14.32 3.67
CA CYS A 115 0.42 -15.09 4.87
C CYS A 115 1.17 -16.40 4.58
N GLY A 116 0.99 -16.96 3.38
CA GLY A 116 1.77 -18.10 2.91
C GLY A 116 3.20 -17.77 2.47
N LYS A 117 3.50 -16.49 2.20
CA LYS A 117 4.79 -16.02 1.67
C LYS A 117 5.64 -15.25 2.68
N ALA A 118 5.03 -14.61 3.67
CA ALA A 118 5.71 -13.73 4.62
C ALA A 118 5.65 -14.27 6.06
N ASP A 119 6.52 -13.77 6.94
CA ASP A 119 6.47 -14.08 8.38
C ASP A 119 5.46 -13.22 9.13
N GLU A 120 5.28 -11.97 8.69
CA GLU A 120 4.26 -11.04 9.19
C GLU A 120 3.52 -10.39 8.00
N VAL A 121 2.20 -10.29 8.10
CA VAL A 121 1.34 -9.57 7.15
C VAL A 121 0.58 -8.47 7.88
N ILE A 122 0.75 -7.24 7.44
CA ILE A 122 0.11 -6.07 8.05
C ILE A 122 -0.79 -5.40 7.02
N VAL A 123 -2.01 -5.05 7.43
CA VAL A 123 -2.92 -4.23 6.63
C VAL A 123 -3.16 -2.93 7.36
N LEU A 124 -2.81 -1.81 6.72
CA LEU A 124 -3.24 -0.48 7.13
C LEU A 124 -4.51 -0.10 6.35
N ALA A 125 -5.65 -0.45 6.92
CA ALA A 125 -6.96 -0.22 6.34
C ALA A 125 -7.42 1.22 6.56
N TYR A 126 -8.14 1.78 5.58
CA TYR A 126 -8.73 3.11 5.65
C TYR A 126 -10.02 3.15 4.81
N GLY A 127 -10.82 4.21 4.97
CA GLY A 127 -12.12 4.35 4.29
C GLY A 127 -13.33 4.33 5.22
N GLY A 128 -13.14 4.53 6.53
CA GLY A 128 -14.21 4.64 7.52
C GLY A 128 -15.04 3.37 7.60
N ARG A 129 -16.37 3.49 7.50
CA ARG A 129 -17.32 2.36 7.59
C ARG A 129 -17.04 1.22 6.59
N ALA A 130 -16.38 1.52 5.46
CA ALA A 130 -16.00 0.50 4.50
C ALA A 130 -15.03 -0.54 5.09
N VAL A 131 -14.18 -0.13 6.05
CA VAL A 131 -13.26 -1.02 6.77
C VAL A 131 -14.02 -2.07 7.57
N ASP A 132 -15.05 -1.65 8.33
CA ASP A 132 -15.82 -2.59 9.16
C ASP A 132 -16.62 -3.56 8.29
N VAL A 133 -17.22 -3.10 7.19
CA VAL A 133 -17.94 -3.95 6.24
C VAL A 133 -17.00 -4.95 5.57
N TRP A 134 -15.83 -4.50 5.13
CA TRP A 134 -14.79 -5.34 4.54
C TRP A 134 -14.33 -6.43 5.52
N TRP A 135 -14.04 -6.06 6.77
CA TRP A 135 -13.61 -7.02 7.78
C TRP A 135 -14.71 -8.04 8.10
N GLN A 136 -15.95 -7.59 8.36
CA GLN A 136 -17.06 -8.46 8.72
C GLN A 136 -17.36 -9.54 7.67
N LYS A 137 -17.15 -9.23 6.39
CA LYS A 137 -17.38 -10.16 5.29
C LYS A 137 -16.53 -11.43 5.42
N ASP A 138 -15.24 -11.28 5.73
CA ASP A 138 -14.26 -12.36 5.68
C ASP A 138 -13.59 -12.66 7.05
N ALA A 139 -14.05 -12.02 8.14
CA ALA A 139 -13.44 -12.08 9.48
C ALA A 139 -13.26 -13.52 10.01
N ALA A 140 -14.26 -14.38 9.84
CA ALA A 140 -14.20 -15.77 10.32
C ALA A 140 -13.05 -16.57 9.69
N THR A 141 -12.71 -16.19 8.46
CA THR A 141 -11.64 -16.80 7.68
C THR A 141 -10.30 -16.13 7.97
N LEU A 142 -10.25 -14.80 7.89
CA LEU A 142 -9.03 -14.03 8.08
C LEU A 142 -8.47 -14.13 9.50
N SER A 143 -9.35 -14.26 10.50
CA SER A 143 -8.93 -14.43 11.91
C SER A 143 -8.20 -15.76 12.18
N ARG A 144 -8.21 -16.70 11.23
CA ARG A 144 -7.44 -17.95 11.32
C ARG A 144 -6.02 -17.82 10.78
N LEU A 145 -5.64 -16.64 10.25
CA LEU A 145 -4.31 -16.38 9.72
C LEU A 145 -3.43 -15.83 10.86
N PRO A 146 -2.53 -16.64 11.45
CA PRO A 146 -1.80 -16.24 12.67
C PRO A 146 -0.76 -15.14 12.42
N LYS A 147 -0.42 -14.90 11.15
CA LYS A 147 0.55 -13.90 10.72
C LYS A 147 -0.09 -12.57 10.34
N LEU A 148 -1.42 -12.49 10.34
CA LEU A 148 -2.16 -11.31 9.91
C LEU A 148 -2.34 -10.33 11.07
N ARG A 149 -2.11 -9.05 10.80
CA ARG A 149 -2.47 -7.93 11.65
C ARG A 149 -3.19 -6.89 10.81
N VAL A 150 -4.28 -6.34 11.33
CA VAL A 150 -5.11 -5.33 10.66
C VAL A 150 -5.26 -4.15 11.59
N LEU A 151 -4.78 -2.99 11.13
CA LEU A 151 -4.91 -1.70 11.78
C LEU A 151 -5.80 -0.82 10.90
N ALA A 152 -6.67 -0.03 11.53
CA ALA A 152 -7.54 0.91 10.85
C ALA A 152 -7.13 2.35 11.16
N LEU A 153 -6.90 3.10 10.09
CA LEU A 153 -6.74 4.55 10.10
C LEU A 153 -8.12 5.21 9.98
N ALA A 154 -8.35 6.25 10.78
CA ALA A 154 -9.57 7.05 10.72
C ALA A 154 -9.71 7.72 9.34
N GLN A 155 -10.95 7.94 8.88
CA GLN A 155 -11.18 8.46 7.53
C GLN A 155 -10.76 9.92 7.40
N GLU A 156 -10.94 10.69 8.47
CA GLU A 156 -10.45 12.04 8.64
C GLU A 156 -8.93 12.11 8.52
N ASP A 157 -8.21 11.19 9.17
CA ASP A 157 -6.75 11.13 9.16
C ASP A 157 -6.19 10.74 7.79
N SER A 158 -6.80 9.75 7.13
CA SER A 158 -6.38 9.36 5.77
C SER A 158 -6.58 10.49 4.76
N ARG A 159 -7.68 11.24 4.88
CA ARG A 159 -7.93 12.43 4.07
C ARG A 159 -7.00 13.59 4.41
N ALA A 160 -6.71 13.80 5.69
CA ALA A 160 -5.78 14.84 6.11
C ALA A 160 -4.36 14.56 5.60
N LEU A 161 -3.91 13.32 5.67
CA LEU A 161 -2.64 12.88 5.07
C LEU A 161 -2.60 13.17 3.56
N ALA A 162 -3.69 12.88 2.84
CA ALA A 162 -3.77 13.18 1.41
C ALA A 162 -3.56 14.68 1.12
N GLY A 163 -4.01 15.56 2.03
CA GLY A 163 -3.82 17.00 1.92
C GLY A 163 -2.37 17.48 2.08
N LEU A 164 -1.48 16.64 2.62
CA LEU A 164 -0.04 16.94 2.72
C LEU A 164 0.76 16.55 1.47
N ALA A 165 0.11 15.94 0.47
CA ALA A 165 0.80 15.39 -0.69
C ALA A 165 1.32 16.49 -1.63
N GLU A 166 2.64 16.53 -1.80
CA GLU A 166 3.31 17.42 -2.76
C GLU A 166 4.32 16.66 -3.61
N ARG A 167 4.76 17.21 -4.75
CA ARG A 167 5.70 16.53 -5.66
C ARG A 167 7.04 16.21 -4.99
N ASN A 168 7.49 17.11 -4.10
CA ASN A 168 8.63 16.92 -3.22
C ASN A 168 8.15 17.27 -1.82
N MET A 169 8.28 16.35 -0.87
CA MET A 169 7.78 16.51 0.50
C MET A 169 8.93 16.47 1.50
N GLU A 170 8.83 17.28 2.54
CA GLU A 170 9.65 17.17 3.74
C GLU A 170 8.72 16.76 4.88
N LEU A 171 8.84 15.51 5.31
CA LEU A 171 7.92 14.87 6.23
C LEU A 171 8.64 14.50 7.52
N SER A 172 7.93 14.59 8.63
CA SER A 172 8.35 14.01 9.90
C SER A 172 7.26 13.12 10.48
N CYS A 173 7.67 12.02 11.09
CA CYS A 173 6.79 11.10 11.79
C CYS A 173 7.40 10.82 13.17
N THR A 174 6.72 11.24 14.22
CA THR A 174 7.06 10.90 15.60
C THR A 174 6.05 9.89 16.13
N VAL A 175 6.52 8.83 16.78
CA VAL A 175 5.67 7.81 17.40
C VAL A 175 6.03 7.71 18.87
N GLN A 176 5.04 7.85 19.75
CA GLN A 176 5.20 7.70 21.20
C GLN A 176 3.89 7.19 21.82
N ASP A 177 3.98 6.15 22.64
CA ASP A 177 2.86 5.50 23.33
C ASP A 177 1.72 5.13 22.37
N GLY A 178 2.07 4.70 21.14
CA GLY A 178 1.13 4.38 20.06
C GLY A 178 0.45 5.58 19.40
N GLN A 179 0.67 6.80 19.89
CA GLN A 179 0.25 8.05 19.24
C GLN A 179 1.25 8.43 18.15
N ILE A 180 0.72 8.86 17.00
CA ILE A 180 1.52 9.25 15.85
C ILE A 180 1.33 10.75 15.61
N TRP A 181 2.43 11.48 15.45
CA TRP A 181 2.46 12.85 14.95
C TRP A 181 3.12 12.87 13.59
N PHE A 182 2.33 13.14 12.55
CA PHE A 182 2.79 13.16 11.17
C PHE A 182 2.70 14.58 10.62
N SER A 183 3.83 15.13 10.17
CA SER A 183 3.91 16.56 9.86
C SER A 183 4.55 16.84 8.50
N SER A 184 4.13 17.95 7.89
CA SER A 184 4.72 18.55 6.70
C SER A 184 4.75 20.06 6.89
N GLY A 185 5.94 20.66 6.96
CA GLY A 185 6.11 22.07 7.33
C GLY A 185 5.41 22.40 8.65
N ASP A 186 4.53 23.41 8.64
CA ASP A 186 3.79 23.88 9.83
C ASP A 186 2.54 23.04 10.15
N THR A 187 2.17 22.07 9.30
CA THR A 187 0.98 21.24 9.51
C THR A 187 1.37 19.94 10.22
N THR A 188 0.79 19.71 11.40
CA THR A 188 0.96 18.47 12.18
C THR A 188 -0.38 17.76 12.34
N LEU A 189 -0.43 16.48 11.99
CA LEU A 189 -1.57 15.59 12.19
C LEU A 189 -1.32 14.70 13.40
N SER A 190 -2.32 14.58 14.28
CA SER A 190 -2.30 13.66 15.42
C SER A 190 -3.16 12.45 15.06
N ILE A 191 -2.53 11.29 14.85
CA ILE A 191 -3.15 10.08 14.31
C ILE A 191 -3.11 8.97 15.36
N MET A 192 -4.22 8.25 15.54
CA MET A 192 -4.27 7.04 16.36
C MET A 192 -4.85 5.88 15.55
N LEU A 193 -4.15 4.75 15.52
CA LEU A 193 -4.63 3.57 14.80
C LEU A 193 -5.52 2.71 15.70
N ARG A 194 -6.64 2.25 15.17
CA ARG A 194 -7.49 1.25 15.82
C ARG A 194 -7.03 -0.15 15.44
N SER A 195 -6.82 -1.03 16.41
CA SER A 195 -6.64 -2.46 16.12
C SER A 195 -7.96 -3.08 15.67
N VAL A 196 -7.96 -3.70 14.48
CA VAL A 196 -9.08 -4.51 13.97
C VAL A 196 -8.81 -5.99 14.20
N PHE A 197 -7.55 -6.41 14.04
CA PHE A 197 -7.10 -7.78 14.30
C PHE A 197 -5.60 -7.83 14.65
N PRO A 198 -5.19 -8.60 15.68
CA PRO A 198 -6.03 -9.18 16.72
C PRO A 198 -6.79 -8.08 17.50
N VAL A 199 -7.96 -8.43 18.05
CA VAL A 199 -8.77 -7.54 18.90
C VAL A 199 -8.21 -7.49 20.30
#